data_AF-A0A7X9RLH4-F1
#
_entry.id   AF-A0A7X9RLH4-F1
#
_cell.length_a   1.000
_cell.length_b   1.000
_cell.length_c   1.000
_cell.angle_alpha   90.00
_cell.angle_beta   90.00
_cell.angle_gamma   90.00
#
_symmetry.space_group_name_H-M   'P 1'
#
loop_
_entity.id
_entity.type
_entity.pdbx_description
1 polymer ?
#
loop_
_entity_poly.entity_id
_entity_poly.type
_entity_poly.pdbx_seq_one_letter_code
_entity_poly.pdbx_strand_id
1 'polypeptide(L)'
;MELKKLGEEIVQNVGGIENIQGLTHCATRLRFNLIDDTKADKSKLEGLEKVVGVVNQGGQFQVIIGNEVKKVYQVIEQNFQLNSSVNESSKVDKSPIVKVLDTIAGIFVPIVPALTGAGMLKALLALLVMMKWVEASSQTYQILNFIGDAAFYFLPVLLANSAAKKFGCNQYVAITIGGILLHPTFTTLIQNARTNGTSLELFGLPVTLANYGSSVIPIILAVWFMSYVEPFADRVSPGAVRMFMSPLLTLLIIAPVTLIIIGPLGVFLGDGLGIIINILNTYASWLVPLLVGAFTPLLVMTGMHYGFIPLGINMLATTGFDTVSGPGMMVSNIAQGGAALAVAFRTKKLETKQLAISTGISAVAGITEPALYGVNLRYKKPLISAMIGGGIAGLFLGIMGVGRYAQVAPGLFALPSFFGGDSINNFIYAVISCGIAFVVSFVASLILGIEDKQEVEKKDSIDIKYSNDVLLAPVMGTVVDLKDVPDQVFSSGALGKGVAFEPIDGKIYSPVSGKISATFPSNHAIGIVSENGAEVLIHVGLDTVTLNGEGFKTYVTTNQAVSKGYLLLEVDLEVIKSHHLNPITMMVVTNSQEFKDVSVNNHGNVNQNDAIVRIESFE
;
A
#
# COMPACT_ATOMS: atom_id res chain seq x y z
N MET A 1 -24.23 -0.04 24.06
CA MET A 1 -25.15 -1.20 23.91
C MET A 1 -25.69 -1.28 22.49
N GLU A 2 -26.17 -0.18 21.90
CA GLU A 2 -26.67 -0.14 20.51
C GLU A 2 -25.64 -0.52 19.43
N LEU A 3 -24.41 0.01 19.48
CA LEU A 3 -23.39 -0.33 18.47
C LEU A 3 -22.96 -1.81 18.52
N LYS A 4 -23.08 -2.45 19.70
CA LYS A 4 -22.82 -3.88 19.88
C LYS A 4 -23.84 -4.72 19.10
N LYS A 5 -25.11 -4.38 19.30
CA LYS A 5 -26.24 -4.99 18.61
C LYS A 5 -26.17 -4.77 17.09
N LEU A 6 -25.83 -3.55 16.65
CA LEU A 6 -25.65 -3.23 15.24
C LEU A 6 -24.53 -4.07 14.60
N GLY A 7 -23.39 -4.25 15.28
CA GLY A 7 -22.31 -5.10 14.78
C GLY A 7 -22.72 -6.57 14.66
N GLU A 8 -23.49 -7.10 15.62
CA GLU A 8 -24.02 -8.47 15.60
C GLU A 8 -25.03 -8.68 14.47
N GLU A 9 -25.95 -7.73 14.29
CA GLU A 9 -26.95 -7.74 13.21
C GLU A 9 -26.28 -7.65 11.84
N ILE A 10 -25.23 -6.83 11.68
CA ILE A 10 -24.49 -6.76 10.42
C ILE A 10 -23.83 -8.12 10.11
N VAL A 11 -23.16 -8.74 11.07
CA VAL A 11 -22.48 -10.04 10.85
C VAL A 11 -23.48 -11.17 10.54
N GLN A 12 -24.63 -11.21 11.20
CA GLN A 12 -25.68 -12.18 10.89
C GLN A 12 -26.22 -11.99 9.48
N ASN A 13 -26.50 -10.75 9.09
CA ASN A 13 -27.10 -10.47 7.79
C ASN A 13 -26.11 -10.47 6.62
N VAL A 14 -24.79 -10.56 6.85
CA VAL A 14 -23.82 -10.90 5.78
C VAL A 14 -23.60 -12.40 5.63
N GLY A 15 -24.40 -13.24 6.28
CA GLY A 15 -24.34 -14.71 6.17
C GLY A 15 -23.57 -15.41 7.29
N GLY A 16 -23.30 -14.73 8.40
CA GLY A 16 -22.58 -15.28 9.55
C GLY A 16 -21.06 -15.11 9.46
N ILE A 17 -20.36 -15.42 10.55
CA ILE A 17 -18.88 -15.30 10.65
C ILE A 17 -18.21 -16.21 9.63
N GLU A 18 -18.75 -17.40 9.45
CA GLU A 18 -18.30 -18.41 8.50
C GLU A 18 -18.35 -17.94 7.05
N ASN A 19 -19.15 -16.92 6.73
CA ASN A 19 -19.22 -16.33 5.40
C ASN A 19 -18.23 -15.16 5.22
N ILE A 20 -17.57 -14.70 6.28
CA ILE A 20 -16.65 -13.55 6.25
C ILE A 20 -15.21 -14.06 6.09
N GLN A 21 -14.65 -13.89 4.90
CA GLN A 21 -13.24 -14.18 4.62
C GLN A 21 -12.30 -13.06 5.11
N GLY A 22 -12.79 -11.81 5.14
CA GLY A 22 -12.03 -10.68 5.65
C GLY A 22 -12.91 -9.46 5.89
N LEU A 23 -12.50 -8.62 6.85
CA LEU A 23 -13.19 -7.38 7.18
C LEU A 23 -12.17 -6.26 7.29
N THR A 24 -12.43 -5.13 6.62
CA THR A 24 -11.67 -3.89 6.76
C THR A 24 -12.63 -2.70 6.79
N HIS A 25 -12.12 -1.48 6.97
CA HIS A 25 -12.95 -0.29 6.94
C HIS A 25 -12.21 0.91 6.34
N CYS A 26 -12.96 1.82 5.71
CA CYS A 26 -12.47 3.16 5.37
C CYS A 26 -13.07 4.19 6.33
N ALA A 27 -13.12 5.47 5.93
CA ALA A 27 -13.68 6.53 6.77
C ALA A 27 -15.19 6.40 7.03
N THR A 28 -15.94 5.77 6.11
CA THR A 28 -17.42 5.74 6.16
C THR A 28 -18.04 4.36 5.93
N ARG A 29 -17.27 3.32 5.60
CA ARG A 29 -17.79 2.00 5.20
C ARG A 29 -17.03 0.84 5.82
N LEU A 30 -17.76 -0.19 6.24
CA LEU A 30 -17.24 -1.53 6.46
C LEU A 30 -17.14 -2.23 5.11
N ARG A 31 -16.10 -3.04 4.96
CA ARG A 31 -15.74 -3.71 3.72
C ARG A 31 -15.48 -5.19 4.03
N PHE A 32 -16.42 -6.03 3.63
CA PHE A 32 -16.40 -7.48 3.80
C PHE A 32 -15.93 -8.13 2.51
N ASN A 33 -14.94 -9.01 2.62
CA ASN A 33 -14.70 -10.04 1.62
C ASN A 33 -15.51 -11.25 2.07
N LEU A 34 -16.60 -11.57 1.38
CA LEU A 34 -17.42 -12.72 1.71
C LEU A 34 -17.01 -13.94 0.88
N ILE A 35 -17.20 -15.14 1.44
CA ILE A 35 -17.00 -16.39 0.72
C ILE A 35 -18.09 -16.58 -0.34
N ASP A 36 -19.32 -16.21 0.02
CA ASP A 36 -20.49 -16.29 -0.83
C ASP A 36 -21.38 -15.05 -0.61
N ASP A 37 -21.36 -14.13 -1.57
CA ASP A 37 -22.13 -12.89 -1.52
C ASP A 37 -23.66 -13.14 -1.53
N THR A 38 -24.12 -14.31 -2.00
CA THR A 38 -25.55 -14.63 -2.05
C THR A 38 -26.17 -14.88 -0.68
N LYS A 39 -25.33 -15.17 0.32
CA LYS A 39 -25.76 -15.34 1.73
C LYS A 39 -25.94 -14.01 2.45
N ALA A 40 -25.54 -12.89 1.85
CA ALA A 40 -25.73 -11.57 2.42
C ALA A 40 -27.12 -11.01 2.08
N ASP A 41 -27.92 -10.76 3.11
CA ASP A 41 -29.26 -10.18 3.01
C ASP A 41 -29.16 -8.66 2.94
N LYS A 42 -28.94 -8.17 1.70
CA LYS A 42 -28.77 -6.75 1.40
C LYS A 42 -29.96 -5.91 1.88
N SER A 43 -31.18 -6.38 1.67
CA SER A 43 -32.40 -5.66 2.04
C SER A 43 -32.55 -5.51 3.55
N LYS A 44 -32.20 -6.53 4.34
CA LYS A 44 -32.20 -6.41 5.80
C LYS A 44 -31.11 -5.47 6.29
N LEU A 45 -29.92 -5.52 5.70
CA LEU A 45 -28.81 -4.65 6.07
C LEU A 45 -29.12 -3.17 5.79
N GLU A 46 -29.75 -2.85 4.66
CA GLU A 46 -30.21 -1.48 4.34
C GLU A 46 -31.30 -0.99 5.29
N GLY A 47 -32.07 -1.90 5.89
CA GLY A 47 -33.08 -1.60 6.90
C GLY A 47 -32.55 -1.39 8.32
N LEU A 48 -31.26 -1.63 8.58
CA LEU A 48 -30.67 -1.46 9.91
C LEU A 48 -30.48 0.01 10.26
N GLU A 49 -30.81 0.36 11.51
CA GLU A 49 -30.62 1.71 12.02
C GLU A 49 -29.13 2.09 11.98
N LYS A 50 -28.81 3.25 11.38
CA LYS A 50 -27.44 3.76 11.07
C LYS A 50 -26.73 3.15 9.85
N VAL A 51 -27.33 2.20 9.13
CA VAL A 51 -26.82 1.80 7.80
C VAL A 51 -27.42 2.74 6.75
N VAL A 52 -26.55 3.48 6.07
CA VAL A 52 -26.92 4.47 5.04
C VAL A 52 -27.05 3.81 3.66
N GLY A 53 -26.47 2.62 3.49
CA GLY A 53 -26.60 1.84 2.27
C GLY A 53 -25.68 0.64 2.26
N VAL A 54 -25.95 -0.30 1.37
CA VAL A 54 -25.16 -1.51 1.18
C VAL A 54 -24.79 -1.61 -0.29
N VAL A 55 -23.52 -1.86 -0.57
CA VAL A 55 -23.00 -1.85 -1.94
C VAL A 55 -22.11 -3.07 -2.11
N ASN A 56 -22.41 -3.91 -3.09
CA ASN A 56 -21.50 -4.96 -3.51
C ASN A 56 -20.89 -4.55 -4.85
N GLN A 57 -19.66 -4.01 -4.82
CA GLN A 57 -18.95 -3.46 -5.97
C GLN A 57 -17.45 -3.74 -5.84
N GLY A 58 -16.80 -4.09 -6.95
CA GLY A 58 -15.35 -4.32 -6.99
C GLY A 58 -14.88 -5.56 -6.22
N GLY A 59 -15.72 -6.61 -6.13
CA GLY A 59 -15.40 -7.87 -5.45
C GLY A 59 -15.38 -7.77 -3.92
N GLN A 60 -16.06 -6.77 -3.34
CA GLN A 60 -16.10 -6.54 -1.90
C GLN A 60 -17.48 -6.02 -1.49
N PHE A 61 -18.11 -6.70 -0.53
CA PHE A 61 -19.41 -6.36 0.02
C PHE A 61 -19.28 -5.25 1.08
N GLN A 62 -19.92 -4.11 0.90
CA GLN A 62 -19.71 -2.91 1.71
C GLN A 62 -20.98 -2.48 2.43
N VAL A 63 -20.85 -2.16 3.72
CA VAL A 63 -21.92 -1.59 4.54
C VAL A 63 -21.54 -0.16 4.91
N ILE A 64 -22.31 0.82 4.44
CA ILE A 64 -22.08 2.25 4.63
C ILE A 64 -22.72 2.66 5.96
N ILE A 65 -21.92 3.14 6.91
CA ILE A 65 -22.37 3.53 8.27
C ILE A 65 -22.13 5.03 8.52
N GLY A 66 -21.16 5.63 7.80
CA GLY A 66 -20.72 7.00 8.03
C GLY A 66 -19.66 7.10 9.13
N ASN A 67 -19.61 8.22 9.86
CA ASN A 67 -18.50 8.56 10.76
C ASN A 67 -18.32 7.59 11.96
N GLU A 68 -19.30 6.73 12.24
CA GLU A 68 -19.24 5.76 13.35
C GLU A 68 -18.59 4.43 12.94
N VAL A 69 -18.18 4.26 11.68
CA VAL A 69 -17.76 2.97 11.13
C VAL A 69 -16.57 2.33 11.85
N LYS A 70 -15.63 3.16 12.34
CA LYS A 70 -14.49 2.67 13.14
C LYS A 70 -14.93 2.01 14.44
N LYS A 71 -15.96 2.56 15.10
CA LYS A 71 -16.50 2.01 16.36
C LYS A 71 -17.24 0.70 16.10
N VAL A 72 -18.00 0.62 15.00
CA VAL A 72 -18.71 -0.62 14.61
C VAL A 72 -17.72 -1.71 14.19
N TYR A 73 -16.67 -1.37 13.44
CA TYR A 73 -15.58 -2.30 13.11
C TYR A 73 -14.94 -2.89 14.36
N GLN A 74 -14.56 -2.05 15.34
CA GLN A 74 -13.94 -2.50 16.59
C GLN A 74 -14.83 -3.44 17.39
N VAL A 75 -16.14 -3.20 17.40
CA VAL A 75 -17.12 -4.07 18.04
C VAL A 75 -17.20 -5.43 17.35
N ILE A 76 -17.22 -5.45 16.01
CA ILE A 76 -17.27 -6.69 15.22
C ILE A 76 -15.98 -7.51 15.43
N GLU A 77 -14.83 -6.85 15.39
CA GLU A 77 -13.51 -7.48 15.60
C GLU A 77 -13.39 -8.07 17.02
N GLN A 78 -13.89 -7.36 18.05
CA GLN A 78 -13.85 -7.82 19.45
C GLN A 78 -14.83 -8.96 19.74
N ASN A 79 -16.03 -8.95 19.16
CA ASN A 79 -17.06 -9.95 19.45
C ASN A 79 -16.89 -11.25 18.67
N PHE A 80 -16.33 -11.17 17.45
CA PHE A 80 -16.35 -12.30 16.52
C PHE A 80 -14.99 -12.92 16.25
N GLN A 81 -13.91 -12.39 16.82
CA GLN A 81 -12.54 -12.92 16.67
C GLN A 81 -12.25 -13.32 15.22
N LEU A 82 -12.63 -12.46 14.26
CA LEU A 82 -12.38 -12.69 12.84
C LEU A 82 -10.87 -12.84 12.67
N ASN A 83 -10.44 -14.09 12.46
CA ASN A 83 -9.03 -14.43 12.31
C ASN A 83 -8.46 -13.48 11.27
N SER A 84 -7.48 -12.67 11.69
CA SER A 84 -6.77 -11.72 10.83
C SER A 84 -5.84 -12.47 9.87
N SER A 85 -6.36 -13.46 9.12
CA SER A 85 -5.69 -14.08 7.99
C SER A 85 -6.09 -13.30 6.74
N VAL A 86 -5.54 -12.09 6.64
CA VAL A 86 -5.53 -11.37 5.36
C VAL A 86 -4.66 -12.21 4.41
N ASN A 87 -5.29 -13.00 3.56
CA ASN A 87 -4.69 -13.42 2.31
C ASN A 87 -4.56 -12.16 1.43
N GLU A 88 -3.32 -11.71 1.25
CA GLU A 88 -2.95 -10.88 0.11
C GLU A 88 -3.43 -11.57 -1.18
N SER A 89 -4.10 -10.81 -2.04
CA SER A 89 -4.53 -11.23 -3.36
C SER A 89 -3.34 -11.50 -4.29
N SER A 90 -3.59 -12.33 -5.31
CA SER A 90 -2.71 -12.74 -6.41
C SER A 90 -1.58 -13.75 -6.10
N LYS A 91 -1.74 -14.97 -6.62
CA LYS A 91 -0.65 -15.93 -6.83
C LYS A 91 0.27 -15.41 -7.96
N VAL A 92 1.00 -14.34 -7.70
CA VAL A 92 2.28 -14.11 -8.39
C VAL A 92 3.32 -14.82 -7.55
N ASP A 93 4.13 -15.68 -8.16
CA ASP A 93 5.13 -16.47 -7.47
C ASP A 93 6.26 -15.55 -6.95
N LYS A 94 6.02 -14.90 -5.80
CA LYS A 94 6.99 -14.02 -5.14
C LYS A 94 8.23 -14.85 -4.83
N SER A 95 9.41 -14.34 -5.23
CA SER A 95 10.70 -14.94 -4.88
C SER A 95 10.80 -15.22 -3.37
N PRO A 96 11.47 -16.31 -2.93
CA PRO A 96 11.63 -16.63 -1.52
C PRO A 96 12.15 -15.47 -0.67
N ILE A 97 13.05 -14.65 -1.24
CA ILE A 97 13.60 -13.46 -0.58
C ILE A 97 12.50 -12.42 -0.32
N VAL A 98 11.60 -12.20 -1.28
CA VAL A 98 10.49 -11.26 -1.15
C VAL A 98 9.53 -11.74 -0.06
N LYS A 99 9.21 -13.04 0.01
CA LYS A 99 8.37 -13.61 1.07
C LYS A 99 8.97 -13.41 2.47
N VAL A 100 10.29 -13.54 2.61
CA VAL A 100 11.00 -13.26 3.88
C VAL A 100 10.92 -11.78 4.22
N LEU A 101 11.20 -10.88 3.27
CA LEU A 101 11.14 -9.43 3.49
C LEU A 101 9.72 -8.97 3.86
N ASP A 102 8.68 -9.49 3.19
CA ASP A 102 7.27 -9.23 3.50
C ASP A 102 6.87 -9.74 4.90
N THR A 103 7.49 -10.82 5.35
CA THR A 103 7.28 -11.37 6.69
C THR A 103 7.89 -10.45 7.74
N ILE A 104 9.15 -10.07 7.57
CA ILE A 104 9.83 -9.15 8.49
C ILE A 104 9.14 -7.79 8.51
N ALA A 105 8.78 -7.22 7.34
CA ALA A 105 8.02 -5.98 7.25
C ALA A 105 6.69 -6.05 8.02
N GLY A 106 5.92 -7.12 7.84
CA GLY A 106 4.65 -7.33 8.55
C GLY A 106 4.79 -7.41 10.07
N ILE A 107 5.95 -7.84 10.59
CA ILE A 107 6.24 -7.87 12.03
C ILE A 107 6.61 -6.47 12.55
N PHE A 108 7.37 -5.68 11.80
CA PHE A 108 7.88 -4.40 12.28
C PHE A 108 6.96 -3.21 12.01
N VAL A 109 6.23 -3.16 10.89
CA VAL A 109 5.37 -2.02 10.55
C VAL A 109 4.36 -1.67 11.65
N PRO A 110 3.66 -2.63 12.29
CA PRO A 110 2.68 -2.31 13.34
C PRO A 110 3.24 -1.58 14.56
N ILE A 111 4.55 -1.71 14.84
CA ILE A 111 5.18 -1.12 16.03
C ILE A 111 5.86 0.23 15.74
N VAL A 112 5.96 0.63 14.47
CA VAL A 112 6.58 1.90 14.04
C VAL A 112 5.98 3.12 14.74
N PRO A 113 4.64 3.27 14.92
CA PRO A 113 4.08 4.44 15.59
C PRO A 113 4.57 4.62 17.03
N ALA A 114 4.68 3.52 17.79
CA ALA A 114 5.16 3.54 19.17
C ALA A 114 6.64 3.95 19.22
N LEU A 115 7.47 3.37 18.35
CA LEU A 115 8.89 3.71 18.22
C LEU A 115 9.10 5.15 17.73
N THR A 116 8.19 5.67 16.91
CA THR A 116 8.27 7.04 16.41
C THR A 116 7.98 8.05 17.52
N GLY A 117 6.93 7.85 18.32
CA GLY A 117 6.65 8.71 19.48
C GLY A 117 7.77 8.67 20.51
N ALA A 118 8.26 7.46 20.82
CA ALA A 118 9.39 7.23 21.71
C ALA A 118 10.68 7.90 21.23
N GLY A 119 11.05 7.70 19.96
CA GLY A 119 12.21 8.31 19.33
C GLY A 119 12.11 9.84 19.27
N MET A 120 10.95 10.39 18.89
CA MET A 120 10.72 11.83 18.86
C MET A 120 10.89 12.49 20.24
N LEU A 121 10.40 11.84 21.29
CA LEU A 121 10.62 12.31 22.66
C LEU A 121 12.11 12.32 23.00
N LYS A 122 12.84 11.24 22.69
CA LYS A 122 14.30 11.19 22.92
C LYS A 122 15.05 12.26 22.12
N ALA A 123 14.68 12.50 20.87
CA ALA A 123 15.25 13.56 20.03
C ALA A 123 14.99 14.96 20.61
N LEU A 124 13.77 15.22 21.09
CA LEU A 124 13.44 16.47 21.77
C LEU A 124 14.26 16.64 23.05
N LEU A 125 14.39 15.60 23.87
CA LEU A 125 15.20 15.65 25.09
C LEU A 125 16.67 15.91 24.79
N ALA A 126 17.23 15.25 23.77
CA ALA A 126 18.59 15.50 23.32
C ALA A 126 18.79 16.97 22.91
N LEU A 127 17.82 17.56 22.19
CA LEU A 127 17.82 18.97 21.83
C LEU A 127 17.75 19.89 23.07
N LEU A 128 16.87 19.60 24.04
CA LEU A 128 16.74 20.38 25.27
C LEU A 128 18.02 20.36 26.12
N VAL A 129 18.69 19.21 26.20
CA VAL A 129 19.99 19.08 26.86
C VAL A 129 21.06 19.89 26.13
N MET A 130 21.09 19.81 24.80
CA MET A 130 22.03 20.56 23.97
C MET A 130 21.87 22.07 24.09
N MET A 131 20.63 22.57 24.15
CA MET A 131 20.33 23.98 24.40
C MET A 131 20.60 24.41 25.85
N LYS A 132 21.01 23.49 26.72
CA LYS A 132 21.21 23.69 28.17
C LYS A 132 19.93 24.13 28.89
N TRP A 133 18.76 23.76 28.37
CA TRP A 133 17.47 24.04 29.02
C TRP A 133 17.12 22.99 30.07
N VAL A 134 17.68 21.78 29.94
CA VAL A 134 17.48 20.66 30.85
C VAL A 134 18.84 19.99 31.12
N GLU A 135 19.12 19.67 32.38
CA GLU A 135 20.30 18.86 32.74
C GLU A 135 19.97 17.37 32.65
N ALA A 136 20.87 16.58 32.06
CA ALA A 136 20.70 15.12 31.91
C ALA A 136 20.68 14.36 33.26
N SER A 137 21.25 14.96 34.30
CA SER A 137 21.20 14.45 35.69
C SER A 137 19.87 14.71 36.38
N SER A 138 19.05 15.64 35.85
CA SER A 138 17.78 16.02 36.49
C SER A 138 16.79 14.86 36.50
N GLN A 139 16.01 14.75 37.59
CA GLN A 139 14.95 13.73 37.69
C GLN A 139 13.93 13.85 36.56
N THR A 140 13.56 15.06 36.18
CA THR A 140 12.65 15.32 35.05
C THR A 140 13.19 14.73 33.75
N TYR A 141 14.48 14.93 33.46
CA TYR A 141 15.11 14.32 32.30
C TYR A 141 15.08 12.80 32.38
N GLN A 142 15.49 12.22 33.52
CA GLN A 142 15.53 10.76 33.66
C GLN A 142 14.15 10.12 33.47
N ILE A 143 13.09 10.76 34.00
CA ILE A 143 11.70 10.31 33.83
C ILE A 143 11.28 10.37 32.36
N LEU A 144 11.46 11.52 31.70
CA LEU A 144 11.10 11.66 30.29
C LEU A 144 11.94 10.75 29.40
N ASN A 145 13.21 10.51 29.75
CA ASN A 145 14.11 9.64 29.01
C ASN A 145 13.64 8.19 29.08
N PHE A 146 13.30 7.65 30.26
CA PHE A 146 12.80 6.26 30.31
C PHE A 146 11.41 6.12 29.68
N ILE A 147 10.57 7.16 29.68
CA ILE A 147 9.30 7.17 28.92
C ILE A 147 9.59 6.99 27.42
N GLY A 148 10.58 7.73 26.89
CA GLY A 148 11.05 7.60 25.51
C GLY A 148 11.80 6.28 25.25
N ASP A 149 12.38 5.66 26.28
CA ASP A 149 13.14 4.41 26.14
C ASP A 149 12.24 3.17 26.17
N ALA A 150 11.08 3.24 26.83
CA ALA A 150 10.21 2.09 27.07
C ALA A 150 9.87 1.29 25.80
N ALA A 151 9.55 1.96 24.69
CA ALA A 151 9.22 1.26 23.44
C ALA A 151 10.41 0.50 22.83
N PHE A 152 11.64 0.97 23.06
CA PHE A 152 12.86 0.29 22.64
C PHE A 152 13.21 -0.86 23.59
N TYR A 153 13.13 -0.63 24.90
CA TYR A 153 13.42 -1.67 25.90
C TYR A 153 12.47 -2.86 25.78
N PHE A 154 11.16 -2.60 25.66
CA PHE A 154 10.10 -3.60 25.52
C PHE A 154 9.86 -4.06 24.08
N LEU A 155 10.83 -3.81 23.18
CA LEU A 155 10.76 -4.25 21.78
C LEU A 155 10.46 -5.77 21.63
N PRO A 156 11.03 -6.68 22.46
CA PRO A 156 10.63 -8.08 22.42
C PRO A 156 9.12 -8.28 22.58
N VAL A 157 8.49 -7.59 23.53
CA VAL A 157 7.05 -7.72 23.82
C VAL A 157 6.20 -7.18 22.68
N LEU A 158 6.59 -6.02 22.13
CA LEU A 158 5.90 -5.41 20.99
C LEU A 158 5.98 -6.31 19.74
N LEU A 159 7.15 -6.86 19.46
CA LEU A 159 7.39 -7.77 18.33
C LEU A 159 6.70 -9.12 18.52
N ALA A 160 6.60 -9.62 19.76
CA ALA A 160 5.90 -10.89 20.01
C ALA A 160 4.44 -10.83 19.54
N ASN A 161 3.78 -9.69 19.81
CA ASN A 161 2.40 -9.45 19.41
C ASN A 161 2.24 -9.44 17.87
N SER A 162 3.08 -8.69 17.16
CA SER A 162 3.01 -8.59 15.70
C SER A 162 3.48 -9.86 15.00
N ALA A 163 4.50 -10.53 15.53
CA ALA A 163 4.94 -11.86 15.06
C ALA A 163 3.84 -12.91 15.23
N ALA A 164 3.11 -12.90 16.34
CA ALA A 164 2.01 -13.82 16.56
C ALA A 164 0.89 -13.62 15.55
N LYS A 165 0.52 -12.36 15.25
CA LYS A 165 -0.41 -12.06 14.16
C LYS A 165 0.10 -12.57 12.82
N LYS A 166 1.38 -12.38 12.52
CA LYS A 166 1.97 -12.80 11.24
C LYS A 166 2.04 -14.33 11.08
N PHE A 167 2.33 -15.05 12.16
CA PHE A 167 2.47 -16.51 12.16
C PHE A 167 1.18 -17.27 12.51
N GLY A 168 0.10 -16.57 12.87
CA GLY A 168 -1.19 -17.18 13.22
C GLY A 168 -1.21 -17.82 14.61
N CYS A 169 -0.43 -17.29 15.56
CA CYS A 169 -0.34 -17.79 16.93
C CYS A 169 -1.19 -16.94 17.90
N ASN A 170 -1.47 -17.45 19.09
CA ASN A 170 -2.12 -16.65 20.13
C ASN A 170 -1.24 -15.47 20.59
N GLN A 171 -1.73 -14.25 20.38
CA GLN A 171 -0.99 -13.02 20.68
C GLN A 171 -0.65 -12.86 22.16
N TYR A 172 -1.55 -13.23 23.07
CA TYR A 172 -1.32 -13.08 24.50
C TYR A 172 -0.26 -14.04 25.01
N VAL A 173 -0.27 -15.28 24.53
CA VAL A 173 0.78 -16.27 24.87
C VAL A 173 2.14 -15.84 24.31
N ALA A 174 2.18 -15.29 23.09
CA ALA A 174 3.40 -14.71 22.53
C ALA A 174 3.92 -13.52 23.35
N ILE A 175 3.04 -12.59 23.73
CA ILE A 175 3.36 -11.46 24.63
C ILE A 175 3.92 -11.98 25.96
N THR A 176 3.37 -13.06 26.51
CA THR A 176 3.90 -13.71 27.72
C THR A 176 5.33 -14.20 27.52
N ILE A 177 5.67 -14.81 26.36
CA ILE A 177 7.05 -15.21 26.06
C ILE A 177 7.99 -13.99 26.03
N GLY A 178 7.57 -12.88 25.40
CA GLY A 178 8.32 -11.63 25.45
C GLY A 178 8.49 -11.09 26.88
N GLY A 179 7.47 -11.24 27.72
CA GLY A 179 7.51 -10.90 29.14
C GLY A 179 8.46 -11.77 29.96
N ILE A 180 8.56 -13.07 29.66
CA ILE A 180 9.51 -13.99 30.31
C ILE A 180 10.95 -13.53 30.07
N LEU A 181 11.28 -13.15 28.83
CA LEU A 181 12.61 -12.65 28.46
C LEU A 181 13.01 -11.37 29.22
N LEU A 182 12.03 -10.58 29.66
CA LEU A 182 12.22 -9.31 30.36
C LEU A 182 11.80 -9.36 31.83
N HIS A 183 11.52 -10.55 32.38
CA HIS A 183 10.96 -10.67 33.72
C HIS A 183 12.00 -10.19 34.76
N PRO A 184 11.65 -9.31 35.72
CA PRO A 184 12.60 -8.75 36.67
C PRO A 184 13.37 -9.79 37.49
N THR A 185 12.72 -10.90 37.87
CA THR A 185 13.41 -12.00 38.56
C THR A 185 14.44 -12.67 37.66
N PHE A 186 14.14 -12.85 36.37
CA PHE A 186 15.06 -13.48 35.43
C PHE A 186 16.27 -12.58 35.15
N THR A 187 16.05 -11.28 34.94
CA THR A 187 17.14 -10.31 34.78
C THR A 187 18.02 -10.23 36.04
N THR A 188 17.42 -10.27 37.23
CA THR A 188 18.16 -10.33 38.52
C THR A 188 18.99 -11.62 38.64
N LEU A 189 18.43 -12.78 38.27
CA LEU A 189 19.16 -14.05 38.27
C LEU A 189 20.36 -14.01 37.33
N ILE A 190 20.18 -13.49 36.11
CA ILE A 190 21.27 -13.32 35.15
C ILE A 190 22.35 -12.40 35.71
N GLN A 191 21.96 -11.27 36.32
CA GLN A 191 22.91 -10.31 36.89
C GLN A 191 23.73 -10.94 38.02
N ASN A 192 23.09 -11.62 38.97
CA ASN A 192 23.78 -12.30 40.07
C ASN A 192 24.69 -13.42 39.56
N ALA A 193 24.25 -14.18 38.56
CA ALA A 193 25.05 -15.23 37.95
C ALA A 193 26.32 -14.66 37.30
N ARG A 194 26.20 -13.55 36.55
CA ARG A 194 27.32 -12.82 35.95
C ARG A 194 28.30 -12.26 36.98
N THR A 195 27.80 -11.63 38.05
CA THR A 195 28.67 -11.03 39.08
C THR A 195 29.44 -12.07 39.88
N ASN A 196 28.82 -13.23 40.13
CA ASN A 196 29.40 -14.30 40.94
C ASN A 196 30.17 -15.34 40.10
N GLY A 197 30.20 -15.20 38.77
CA GLY A 197 30.83 -16.18 37.88
C GLY A 197 30.17 -17.57 37.91
N THR A 198 28.86 -17.63 38.17
CA THR A 198 28.08 -18.88 38.26
C THR A 198 27.20 -19.07 37.02
N SER A 199 26.78 -20.31 36.75
CA SER A 199 25.84 -20.63 35.67
C SER A 199 24.39 -20.57 36.15
N LEU A 200 23.47 -20.35 35.22
CA LEU A 200 22.04 -20.55 35.42
C LEU A 200 21.63 -21.83 34.69
N GLU A 201 20.81 -22.66 35.33
CA GLU A 201 20.36 -23.93 34.77
C GLU A 201 18.84 -24.08 34.86
N LEU A 202 18.27 -24.72 33.85
CA LEU A 202 16.87 -25.13 33.82
C LEU A 202 16.82 -26.60 33.40
N PHE A 203 16.29 -27.47 34.26
CA PHE A 203 16.33 -28.94 34.07
C PHE A 203 17.74 -29.51 33.85
N GLY A 204 18.77 -28.90 34.47
CA GLY A 204 20.17 -29.30 34.30
C GLY A 204 20.80 -28.88 32.96
N LEU A 205 20.08 -28.10 32.15
CA LEU A 205 20.59 -27.51 30.91
C LEU A 205 20.95 -26.04 31.13
N PRO A 206 22.04 -25.55 30.50
CA PRO A 206 22.51 -24.19 30.70
C PRO A 206 21.54 -23.16 30.09
N VAL A 207 21.27 -22.10 30.83
CA VAL A 207 20.55 -20.92 30.36
C VAL A 207 21.56 -19.80 30.14
N THR A 208 21.60 -19.25 28.92
CA THR A 208 22.56 -18.19 28.60
C THR A 208 22.26 -16.92 29.38
N LEU A 209 23.32 -16.39 29.99
CA LEU A 209 23.31 -15.13 30.71
C LEU A 209 23.32 -13.96 29.70
N ALA A 210 22.25 -13.80 28.93
CA ALA A 210 22.08 -12.73 27.93
C ALA A 210 21.08 -11.66 28.41
N ASN A 211 21.27 -10.42 27.98
CA ASN A 211 20.26 -9.37 28.14
C ASN A 211 19.36 -9.38 26.91
N TYR A 212 18.07 -9.62 27.10
CA TYR A 212 17.10 -9.65 26.01
C TYR A 212 16.36 -8.32 25.83
N GLY A 213 16.60 -7.32 26.68
CA GLY A 213 16.12 -5.95 26.47
C GLY A 213 16.57 -5.43 25.11
N SER A 214 15.66 -4.76 24.39
CA SER A 214 15.93 -4.24 23.05
C SER A 214 16.26 -5.30 21.97
N SER A 215 16.17 -6.59 22.30
CA SER A 215 16.45 -7.67 21.34
C SER A 215 15.26 -7.92 20.41
N VAL A 216 15.57 -8.35 19.18
CA VAL A 216 14.57 -8.57 18.12
C VAL A 216 14.51 -10.04 17.74
N ILE A 217 15.64 -10.60 17.33
CA ILE A 217 15.72 -11.92 16.71
C ILE A 217 15.24 -13.05 17.65
N PRO A 218 15.66 -13.09 18.94
CA PRO A 218 15.21 -14.12 19.88
C PRO A 218 13.69 -14.29 19.92
N ILE A 219 12.94 -13.20 20.00
CA ILE A 219 11.49 -13.27 20.16
C ILE A 219 10.78 -13.65 18.85
N ILE A 220 11.28 -13.18 17.70
CA ILE A 220 10.71 -13.55 16.40
C ILE A 220 10.88 -15.06 16.17
N LEU A 221 12.06 -15.60 16.48
CA LEU A 221 12.31 -17.04 16.39
C LEU A 221 11.47 -17.84 17.40
N ALA A 222 11.27 -17.32 18.61
CA ALA A 222 10.44 -17.98 19.62
C ALA A 222 8.97 -18.06 19.19
N VAL A 223 8.41 -16.98 18.63
CA VAL A 223 7.02 -16.97 18.14
C VAL A 223 6.87 -17.75 16.83
N TRP A 224 7.91 -17.78 15.99
CA TRP A 224 7.94 -18.68 14.84
C TRP A 224 7.93 -20.15 15.30
N PHE A 225 8.73 -20.52 16.31
CA PHE A 225 8.68 -21.85 16.89
C PHE A 225 7.32 -22.16 17.53
N MET A 226 6.73 -21.19 18.21
CA MET A 226 5.38 -21.27 18.76
C MET A 226 4.33 -21.66 17.71
N SER A 227 4.47 -21.19 16.46
CA SER A 227 3.55 -21.54 15.36
C SER A 227 3.46 -23.04 15.07
N TYR A 228 4.48 -23.81 15.45
CA TYR A 228 4.47 -25.27 15.35
C TYR A 228 4.03 -25.94 16.66
N VAL A 229 4.40 -25.36 17.80
CA VAL A 229 4.12 -25.93 19.13
C VAL A 229 2.65 -25.77 19.52
N GLU A 230 2.05 -24.61 19.25
CA GLU A 230 0.66 -24.31 19.65
C GLU A 230 -0.35 -25.27 18.99
N PRO A 231 -0.32 -25.50 17.65
CA PRO A 231 -1.18 -26.51 17.03
C PRO A 231 -0.92 -27.94 17.52
N PHE A 232 0.32 -28.26 17.92
CA PHE A 232 0.66 -29.55 18.51
C PHE A 232 0.05 -29.70 19.92
N ALA A 233 0.18 -28.67 20.76
CA ALA A 233 -0.40 -28.64 22.09
C ALA A 233 -1.93 -28.74 22.04
N ASP A 234 -2.57 -28.06 21.08
CA ASP A 234 -4.01 -28.18 20.83
C ASP A 234 -4.43 -29.60 20.43
N ARG A 235 -3.65 -30.24 19.56
CA ARG A 235 -3.92 -31.60 19.07
C ARG A 235 -3.79 -32.66 20.16
N VAL A 236 -2.80 -32.54 21.04
CA VAL A 236 -2.56 -33.49 22.15
C VAL A 236 -3.53 -33.26 23.31
N SER A 237 -4.07 -32.06 23.44
CA SER A 237 -4.97 -31.69 24.53
C SER A 237 -6.36 -32.36 24.39
N PRO A 238 -6.81 -33.15 25.40
CA PRO A 238 -8.14 -33.75 25.40
C PRO A 238 -9.24 -32.69 25.46
N GLY A 239 -10.35 -32.91 24.74
CA GLY A 239 -11.41 -31.90 24.57
C GLY A 239 -11.95 -31.30 25.87
N ALA A 240 -12.14 -32.12 26.92
CA ALA A 240 -12.65 -31.67 28.22
C ALA A 240 -11.74 -30.67 28.96
N VAL A 241 -10.44 -30.69 28.65
CA VAL A 241 -9.42 -29.91 29.37
C VAL A 241 -8.61 -28.97 28.45
N ARG A 242 -8.95 -28.92 27.16
CA ARG A 242 -8.16 -28.23 26.13
C ARG A 242 -7.94 -26.76 26.43
N MET A 243 -8.95 -26.08 26.98
CA MET A 243 -8.92 -24.65 27.32
C MET A 243 -7.75 -24.27 28.24
N PHE A 244 -7.32 -25.16 29.13
CA PHE A 244 -6.19 -24.91 30.04
C PHE A 244 -4.95 -25.74 29.71
N MET A 245 -5.13 -26.96 29.18
CA MET A 245 -4.01 -27.83 28.82
C MET A 245 -3.21 -27.28 27.64
N SER A 246 -3.87 -26.74 26.61
CA SER A 246 -3.16 -26.28 25.41
C SER A 246 -2.25 -25.07 25.71
N PRO A 247 -2.73 -23.99 26.36
CA PRO A 247 -1.85 -22.87 26.74
C PRO A 247 -0.74 -23.30 27.71
N LEU A 248 -1.02 -24.21 28.64
CA LEU A 248 -0.04 -24.74 29.59
C LEU A 248 1.10 -25.47 28.85
N LEU A 249 0.76 -26.43 27.98
CA LEU A 249 1.75 -27.19 27.21
C LEU A 249 2.55 -26.27 26.28
N THR A 250 1.88 -25.31 25.65
CA THR A 250 2.51 -24.32 24.79
C THR A 250 3.59 -23.55 25.54
N LEU A 251 3.27 -22.99 26.72
CA LEU A 251 4.25 -22.27 27.55
C LEU A 251 5.34 -23.19 28.12
N LEU A 252 4.98 -24.39 28.57
CA LEU A 252 5.92 -25.34 29.19
C LEU A 252 6.95 -25.87 28.18
N ILE A 253 6.61 -25.87 26.89
CA ILE A 253 7.55 -26.23 25.82
C ILE A 253 8.32 -25.01 25.34
N ILE A 254 7.64 -23.90 25.02
CA ILE A 254 8.30 -22.76 24.37
C ILE A 254 9.21 -22.01 25.33
N ALA A 255 8.82 -21.80 26.60
CA ALA A 255 9.63 -20.99 27.51
C ALA A 255 11.00 -21.64 27.80
N PRO A 256 11.11 -22.93 28.15
CA PRO A 256 12.41 -23.58 28.32
C PRO A 256 13.24 -23.62 27.03
N VAL A 257 12.63 -23.99 25.90
CA VAL A 257 13.33 -24.03 24.60
C VAL A 257 13.83 -22.63 24.21
N THR A 258 13.06 -21.59 24.53
CA THR A 258 13.47 -20.21 24.29
C THR A 258 14.66 -19.83 25.14
N LEU A 259 14.68 -20.14 26.44
CA LEU A 259 15.78 -19.76 27.31
C LEU A 259 17.06 -20.56 27.07
N ILE A 260 16.95 -21.83 26.66
CA ILE A 260 18.07 -22.75 26.50
C ILE A 260 18.66 -22.73 25.08
N ILE A 261 17.82 -22.57 24.05
CA ILE A 261 18.23 -22.75 22.64
C ILE A 261 17.97 -21.50 21.80
N ILE A 262 16.71 -21.05 21.72
CA ILE A 262 16.33 -20.01 20.74
C ILE A 262 16.87 -18.64 21.13
N GLY A 263 16.83 -18.29 22.41
CA GLY A 263 17.38 -17.06 22.96
C GLY A 263 18.86 -16.92 22.64
N PRO A 264 19.70 -17.88 23.03
CA PRO A 264 21.13 -17.89 22.71
C PRO A 264 21.41 -17.86 21.20
N LEU A 265 20.66 -18.65 20.41
CA LEU A 265 20.77 -18.63 18.95
C LEU A 265 20.42 -17.26 18.38
N GLY A 266 19.33 -16.64 18.84
CA GLY A 266 18.90 -15.33 18.39
C GLY A 266 19.87 -14.22 18.76
N VAL A 267 20.48 -14.28 19.95
CA VAL A 267 21.55 -13.36 20.37
C VAL A 267 22.78 -13.55 19.49
N PHE A 268 23.23 -14.79 19.26
CA PHE A 268 24.35 -15.08 18.37
C PHE A 268 24.14 -14.55 16.95
N LEU A 269 22.94 -14.75 16.39
CA LEU A 269 22.57 -14.21 15.08
C LEU A 269 22.54 -12.68 15.08
N GLY A 270 22.05 -12.06 16.17
CA GLY A 270 22.04 -10.61 16.34
C GLY A 270 23.44 -10.01 16.44
N ASP A 271 24.31 -10.61 17.23
CA ASP A 271 25.71 -10.20 17.38
C ASP A 271 26.46 -10.35 16.05
N GLY A 272 26.21 -11.45 15.32
CA GLY A 272 26.75 -11.65 13.96
C GLY A 272 26.32 -10.56 12.99
N LEU A 273 25.03 -10.20 12.98
CA LEU A 273 24.52 -9.09 12.16
C LEU A 273 25.16 -7.75 12.58
N GLY A 274 25.28 -7.52 13.88
CA GLY A 274 25.95 -6.34 14.45
C GLY A 274 27.39 -6.21 13.99
N ILE A 275 28.14 -7.32 13.97
CA ILE A 275 29.53 -7.37 13.45
C ILE A 275 29.57 -7.00 11.97
N ILE A 276 28.70 -7.58 11.14
CA ILE A 276 28.65 -7.28 9.70
C ILE A 276 28.38 -5.79 9.47
N ILE A 277 27.40 -5.24 10.18
CA ILE A 277 27.07 -3.82 10.05
C ILE A 277 28.21 -2.94 10.58
N ASN A 278 28.89 -3.34 11.66
CA ASN A 278 30.04 -2.60 12.19
C ASN A 278 31.22 -2.62 11.21
N ILE A 279 31.51 -3.75 10.56
CA ILE A 279 32.51 -3.84 9.48
C ILE A 279 32.13 -2.90 8.33
N LEU A 280 30.86 -2.92 7.91
CA LEU A 280 30.37 -2.00 6.88
C LEU A 280 30.52 -0.54 7.31
N ASN A 281 30.16 -0.18 8.54
CA ASN A 281 30.33 1.18 9.06
C ASN A 281 31.80 1.57 9.25
N THR A 282 32.70 0.62 9.51
CA THR A 282 34.12 0.93 9.73
C THR A 282 34.87 1.09 8.41
N TYR A 283 34.62 0.22 7.43
CA TYR A 283 35.40 0.17 6.19
C TYR A 283 34.65 0.74 4.97
N ALA A 284 33.33 0.83 5.04
CA ALA A 284 32.47 1.21 3.92
C ALA A 284 31.26 2.05 4.39
N SER A 285 31.48 2.97 5.34
CA SER A 285 30.43 3.83 5.91
C SER A 285 29.64 4.59 4.85
N TRP A 286 30.29 4.89 3.73
CA TRP A 286 29.76 5.56 2.55
C TRP A 286 28.82 4.69 1.71
N LEU A 287 28.98 3.36 1.74
CA LEU A 287 28.33 2.44 0.80
C LEU A 287 26.83 2.33 1.05
N VAL A 288 26.44 2.08 2.30
CA VAL A 288 25.02 1.82 2.63
C VAL A 288 24.16 3.07 2.41
N PRO A 289 24.51 4.25 2.94
CA PRO A 289 23.74 5.48 2.67
C PRO A 289 23.72 5.88 1.19
N LEU A 290 24.79 5.63 0.43
CA LEU A 290 24.83 5.84 -1.02
C LEU A 290 23.80 4.96 -1.73
N LEU A 291 23.83 3.64 -1.49
CA LEU A 291 22.94 2.70 -2.16
C LEU A 291 21.48 2.94 -1.77
N VAL A 292 21.22 3.14 -0.48
CA VAL A 292 19.88 3.45 0.00
C VAL A 292 19.40 4.78 -0.58
N GLY A 293 20.24 5.83 -0.53
CA GLY A 293 19.92 7.13 -1.12
C GLY A 293 19.58 7.07 -2.61
N ALA A 294 20.37 6.30 -3.38
CA ALA A 294 20.20 6.16 -4.82
C ALA A 294 19.00 5.28 -5.20
N PHE A 295 18.80 4.14 -4.52
CA PHE A 295 17.88 3.10 -4.98
C PHE A 295 16.55 3.03 -4.22
N THR A 296 16.38 3.79 -3.14
CA THR A 296 15.07 3.88 -2.45
C THR A 296 13.89 4.15 -3.38
N PRO A 297 13.96 4.99 -4.43
CA PRO A 297 12.82 5.19 -5.33
C PRO A 297 12.37 3.87 -6.00
N LEU A 298 13.30 3.01 -6.39
CA LEU A 298 13.00 1.70 -6.97
C LEU A 298 12.49 0.70 -5.92
N LEU A 299 13.01 0.79 -4.69
CA LEU A 299 12.56 -0.01 -3.55
C LEU A 299 11.16 0.39 -3.09
N VAL A 300 10.76 1.65 -3.26
CA VAL A 300 9.39 2.13 -3.01
C VAL A 300 8.43 1.57 -4.06
N MET A 301 8.81 1.54 -5.34
CA MET A 301 8.00 0.94 -6.40
C MET A 301 7.65 -0.53 -6.15
N THR A 302 8.56 -1.26 -5.51
CA THR A 302 8.43 -2.70 -5.25
C THR A 302 7.99 -3.03 -3.83
N GLY A 303 7.80 -2.02 -2.97
CA GLY A 303 7.53 -2.21 -1.54
C GLY A 303 8.73 -2.69 -0.70
N MET A 304 9.86 -3.06 -1.34
CA MET A 304 11.04 -3.61 -0.66
C MET A 304 11.73 -2.65 0.31
N HIS A 305 11.44 -1.34 0.23
CA HIS A 305 11.97 -0.35 1.18
C HIS A 305 11.59 -0.65 2.64
N TYR A 306 10.45 -1.32 2.88
CA TYR A 306 10.06 -1.76 4.23
C TYR A 306 11.02 -2.80 4.82
N GLY A 307 11.79 -3.52 3.99
CA GLY A 307 12.81 -4.46 4.44
C GLY A 307 13.98 -3.82 5.20
N PHE A 308 14.24 -2.52 4.96
CA PHE A 308 15.33 -1.79 5.63
C PHE A 308 14.93 -1.21 6.99
N ILE A 309 13.65 -0.99 7.24
CA ILE A 309 13.15 -0.44 8.51
C ILE A 309 13.52 -1.33 9.72
N PRO A 310 13.34 -2.67 9.66
CA PRO A 310 13.80 -3.60 10.69
C PRO A 310 15.28 -3.44 11.06
N LEU A 311 16.14 -3.25 10.05
CA LEU A 311 17.58 -3.09 10.26
C LEU A 311 17.87 -1.80 11.03
N GLY A 312 17.24 -0.69 10.63
CA GLY A 312 17.39 0.59 11.32
C GLY A 312 16.86 0.56 12.76
N ILE A 313 15.71 -0.08 12.99
CA ILE A 313 15.15 -0.25 14.34
C ILE A 313 16.09 -1.09 15.21
N ASN A 314 16.61 -2.20 14.66
CA ASN A 314 17.55 -3.04 15.39
C ASN A 314 18.83 -2.26 15.75
N MET A 315 19.39 -1.49 14.81
CA MET A 315 20.54 -0.61 15.09
C MET A 315 20.25 0.40 16.19
N LEU A 316 19.12 1.12 16.11
CA LEU A 316 18.71 2.04 17.19
C LEU A 316 18.63 1.35 18.55
N ALA A 317 18.13 0.11 18.56
CA ALA A 317 17.93 -0.68 19.77
C ALA A 317 19.24 -1.23 20.36
N THR A 318 20.21 -1.63 19.51
CA THR A 318 21.46 -2.27 19.95
C THR A 318 22.66 -1.33 20.03
N THR A 319 22.78 -0.37 19.12
CA THR A 319 23.90 0.59 19.04
C THR A 319 23.50 2.02 19.38
N GLY A 320 22.20 2.32 19.50
CA GLY A 320 21.69 3.65 19.87
C GLY A 320 21.53 4.62 18.70
N PHE A 321 21.99 4.26 17.50
CA PHE A 321 21.87 5.08 16.29
C PHE A 321 21.76 4.20 15.04
N ASP A 322 21.08 4.71 14.01
CA ASP A 322 20.85 4.06 12.70
C ASP A 322 21.63 4.80 11.59
N THR A 323 22.58 4.09 10.99
CA THR A 323 23.36 4.54 9.82
C THR A 323 22.87 3.93 8.49
N VAL A 324 21.93 2.99 8.56
CA VAL A 324 21.57 2.10 7.43
C VAL A 324 20.33 2.63 6.71
N SER A 325 19.22 2.77 7.43
CA SER A 325 17.92 3.05 6.80
C SER A 325 17.63 4.55 6.77
N GLY A 326 17.77 5.23 7.91
CA GLY A 326 17.33 6.60 8.10
C GLY A 326 18.03 7.64 7.23
N PRO A 327 19.36 7.74 7.29
CA PRO A 327 20.09 8.79 6.59
C PRO A 327 19.89 8.72 5.06
N GLY A 328 20.05 7.54 4.47
CA GLY A 328 19.88 7.33 3.03
C GLY A 328 18.45 7.56 2.55
N MET A 329 17.44 7.02 3.24
CA MET A 329 16.04 7.19 2.83
C MET A 329 15.59 8.65 2.94
N MET A 330 16.09 9.40 3.94
CA MET A 330 15.79 10.83 4.09
C MET A 330 16.23 11.60 2.85
N VAL A 331 17.50 11.51 2.47
CA VAL A 331 18.02 12.26 1.31
C VAL A 331 17.42 11.78 -0.02
N SER A 332 17.02 10.51 -0.11
CA SER A 332 16.28 10.01 -1.26
C SER A 332 14.93 10.71 -1.43
N ASN A 333 14.18 10.87 -0.33
CA ASN A 333 12.88 11.55 -0.35
C ASN A 333 13.02 13.03 -0.74
N ILE A 334 14.04 13.71 -0.20
CA ILE A 334 14.37 15.09 -0.58
C ILE A 334 14.74 15.18 -2.07
N ALA A 335 15.53 14.23 -2.58
CA ALA A 335 15.93 14.20 -3.98
C ALA A 335 14.74 13.93 -4.93
N GLN A 336 13.78 13.09 -4.53
CA GLN A 336 12.54 12.90 -5.31
C GLN A 336 11.73 14.18 -5.41
N GLY A 337 11.66 14.96 -4.32
CA GLY A 337 11.02 16.27 -4.32
C GLY A 337 11.75 17.30 -5.20
N GLY A 338 13.08 17.35 -5.12
CA GLY A 338 13.90 18.22 -5.97
C GLY A 338 13.75 17.89 -7.46
N ALA A 339 13.74 16.61 -7.83
CA ALA A 339 13.52 16.18 -9.20
C ALA A 339 12.12 16.56 -9.73
N ALA A 340 11.07 16.37 -8.93
CA ALA A 340 9.71 16.75 -9.31
C ALA A 340 9.54 18.28 -9.42
N LEU A 341 10.12 19.05 -8.50
CA LEU A 341 10.08 20.51 -8.57
C LEU A 341 10.85 21.08 -9.77
N ALA A 342 11.91 20.40 -10.23
CA ALA A 342 12.57 20.74 -11.49
C ALA A 342 11.66 20.51 -12.71
N VAL A 343 10.82 19.47 -12.70
CA VAL A 343 9.79 19.28 -13.72
C VAL A 343 8.78 20.43 -13.71
N ALA A 344 8.33 20.86 -12.53
CA ALA A 344 7.44 22.01 -12.40
C ALA A 344 8.06 23.30 -12.95
N PHE A 345 9.36 23.51 -12.74
CA PHE A 345 10.08 24.67 -13.25
C PHE A 345 10.21 24.64 -14.78
N ARG A 346 10.41 23.46 -15.36
CA ARG A 346 10.65 23.29 -16.81
C ARG A 346 9.37 23.19 -17.64
N THR A 347 8.30 22.61 -17.11
CA THR A 347 7.07 22.36 -17.89
C THR A 347 6.25 23.64 -18.12
N LYS A 348 5.67 23.74 -19.33
CA LYS A 348 4.71 24.79 -19.69
C LYS A 348 3.26 24.38 -19.47
N LYS A 349 2.97 23.08 -19.36
CA LYS A 349 1.60 22.56 -19.14
C LYS A 349 1.17 22.86 -17.70
N LEU A 350 0.06 23.59 -17.52
CA LEU A 350 -0.42 24.04 -16.21
C LEU A 350 -0.70 22.87 -15.27
N GLU A 351 -1.36 21.82 -15.79
CA GLU A 351 -1.68 20.61 -15.04
C GLU A 351 -0.41 19.90 -14.51
N THR A 352 0.57 19.65 -15.38
CA THR A 352 1.85 19.04 -14.99
C THR A 352 2.59 19.91 -13.97
N LYS A 353 2.57 21.24 -14.15
CA LYS A 353 3.20 22.17 -13.20
C LYS A 353 2.55 22.08 -11.81
N GLN A 354 1.22 22.13 -11.74
CA GLN A 354 0.48 22.04 -10.48
C GLN A 354 0.72 20.70 -9.78
N LEU A 355 0.64 19.60 -10.53
CA LEU A 355 0.93 18.26 -10.01
C LEU A 355 2.36 18.16 -9.48
N ALA A 356 3.35 18.64 -10.24
CA ALA A 356 4.75 18.55 -9.87
C ALA A 356 5.12 19.42 -8.66
N ILE A 357 4.47 20.58 -8.48
CA ILE A 357 4.63 21.40 -7.27
C ILE A 357 4.07 20.70 -6.05
N SER A 358 2.80 20.27 -6.11
CA SER A 358 2.11 19.69 -4.95
C SER A 358 2.77 18.39 -4.50
N THR A 359 3.06 17.50 -5.45
CA THR A 359 3.70 16.21 -5.16
C THR A 359 5.17 16.37 -4.80
N GLY A 360 5.89 17.31 -5.41
CA GLY A 360 7.29 17.59 -5.08
C GLY A 360 7.47 18.09 -3.64
N ILE A 361 6.61 18.99 -3.16
CA ILE A 361 6.61 19.44 -1.76
C ILE A 361 6.27 18.28 -0.82
N SER A 362 5.28 17.45 -1.20
CA SER A 362 4.90 16.25 -0.44
C SER A 362 6.06 15.27 -0.30
N ALA A 363 6.86 15.07 -1.35
CA ALA A 363 8.04 14.20 -1.33
C ALA A 363 9.14 14.73 -0.41
N VAL A 364 9.41 16.04 -0.42
CA VAL A 364 10.34 16.67 0.55
C VAL A 364 9.87 16.43 1.99
N ALA A 365 8.56 16.49 2.24
CA ALA A 365 8.00 16.20 3.56
C ALA A 365 8.04 14.72 3.96
N GLY A 366 8.35 13.81 3.02
CA GLY A 366 8.50 12.37 3.26
C GLY A 366 7.42 11.49 2.64
N ILE A 367 6.44 12.06 1.93
CA ILE A 367 5.40 11.32 1.21
C ILE A 367 5.76 11.31 -0.27
N THR A 368 6.37 10.22 -0.74
CA THR A 368 7.05 10.20 -2.04
C THR A 368 6.21 9.61 -3.17
N GLU A 369 5.21 8.79 -2.85
CA GLU A 369 4.39 8.06 -3.81
C GLU A 369 3.74 8.98 -4.85
N PRO A 370 3.14 10.14 -4.48
CA PRO A 370 2.57 11.03 -5.47
C PRO A 370 3.60 11.60 -6.46
N ALA A 371 4.82 11.93 -5.99
CA ALA A 371 5.87 12.46 -6.84
C ALA A 371 6.53 11.37 -7.69
N LEU A 372 6.75 10.20 -7.09
CA LEU A 372 7.34 9.04 -7.73
C LEU A 372 6.48 8.61 -8.92
N TYR A 373 5.20 8.33 -8.71
CA TYR A 373 4.31 7.82 -9.75
C TYR A 373 3.78 8.94 -10.65
N GLY A 374 3.42 10.09 -10.09
CA GLY A 374 2.81 11.19 -10.83
C GLY A 374 3.78 11.94 -11.74
N VAL A 375 5.08 11.96 -11.39
CA VAL A 375 6.09 12.79 -12.07
C VAL A 375 7.33 11.99 -12.43
N ASN A 376 8.08 11.50 -11.43
CA ASN A 376 9.44 11.02 -11.63
C ASN A 376 9.51 9.78 -12.53
N LEU A 377 8.64 8.80 -12.28
CA LEU A 377 8.53 7.58 -13.07
C LEU A 377 7.87 7.84 -14.43
N ARG A 378 6.83 8.70 -14.46
CA ARG A 378 6.13 9.09 -15.69
C ARG A 378 7.10 9.60 -16.76
N TYR A 379 8.00 10.48 -16.36
CA TYR A 379 8.97 11.12 -17.25
C TYR A 379 10.35 10.46 -17.28
N LYS A 380 10.58 9.40 -16.49
CA LYS A 380 11.81 8.58 -16.35
C LYS A 380 13.10 9.33 -15.98
N LYS A 381 13.46 10.38 -16.70
CA LYS A 381 14.64 11.19 -16.45
C LYS A 381 14.62 11.85 -15.08
N PRO A 382 13.50 12.41 -14.58
CA PRO A 382 13.48 12.93 -13.22
C PRO A 382 13.65 11.83 -12.16
N LEU A 383 13.21 10.59 -12.41
CA LEU A 383 13.55 9.45 -11.55
C LEU A 383 15.08 9.25 -11.49
N ILE A 384 15.77 9.22 -12.63
CA ILE A 384 17.23 9.10 -12.67
C ILE A 384 17.89 10.28 -11.93
N SER A 385 17.39 11.50 -12.09
CA SER A 385 17.87 12.68 -11.37
C SER A 385 17.70 12.56 -9.85
N ALA A 386 16.56 12.03 -9.39
CA ALA A 386 16.33 11.76 -7.97
C ALA A 386 17.33 10.71 -7.44
N MET A 387 17.59 9.65 -8.21
CA MET A 387 18.58 8.63 -7.84
C MET A 387 20.01 9.20 -7.75
N ILE A 388 20.39 10.09 -8.67
CA ILE A 388 21.69 10.77 -8.64
C ILE A 388 21.80 11.69 -7.41
N GLY A 389 20.78 12.52 -7.16
CA GLY A 389 20.76 13.43 -6.02
C GLY A 389 20.78 12.69 -4.68
N GLY A 390 19.95 11.66 -4.54
CA GLY A 390 19.89 10.82 -3.35
C GLY A 390 21.19 10.04 -3.14
N GLY A 391 21.80 9.51 -4.20
CA GLY A 391 23.07 8.80 -4.14
C GLY A 391 24.25 9.69 -3.72
N ILE A 392 24.37 10.90 -4.28
CA ILE A 392 25.44 11.86 -3.93
C ILE A 392 25.28 12.37 -2.49
N ALA A 393 24.06 12.71 -2.08
CA ALA A 393 23.80 13.11 -0.71
C ALA A 393 24.00 11.96 0.29
N GLY A 394 23.62 10.73 -0.10
CA GLY A 394 23.87 9.52 0.67
C GLY A 394 25.37 9.25 0.83
N LEU A 395 26.14 9.37 -0.25
CA LEU A 395 27.60 9.26 -0.21
C LEU A 395 28.20 10.24 0.81
N PHE A 396 27.77 11.51 0.77
CA PHE A 396 28.21 12.51 1.73
C PHE A 396 27.88 12.10 3.17
N LEU A 397 26.65 11.67 3.45
CA LEU A 397 26.24 11.24 4.79
C LEU A 397 27.09 10.08 5.31
N GLY A 398 27.37 9.10 4.47
CA GLY A 398 28.16 7.96 4.88
C GLY A 398 29.65 8.27 5.03
N ILE A 399 30.24 9.16 4.21
CA ILE A 399 31.61 9.65 4.43
C ILE A 399 31.72 10.39 5.77
N MET A 400 30.71 11.19 6.11
CA MET A 400 30.67 11.95 7.36
C MET A 400 30.24 11.10 8.57
N GLY A 401 29.94 9.81 8.38
CA GLY A 401 29.56 8.88 9.44
C GLY A 401 28.24 9.24 10.13
N VAL A 402 27.27 9.81 9.40
CA VAL A 402 26.05 10.34 9.99
C VAL A 402 25.09 9.23 10.41
N GLY A 403 24.71 9.23 11.68
CA GLY A 403 23.67 8.37 12.25
C GLY A 403 22.50 9.19 12.79
N ARG A 404 21.28 8.63 12.71
CA ARG A 404 20.12 9.16 13.41
C ARG A 404 19.89 8.41 14.72
N TYR A 405 19.36 9.09 15.74
CA TYR A 405 19.14 8.58 17.10
C TYR A 405 17.67 8.31 17.43
N ALA A 406 16.77 8.55 16.48
CA ALA A 406 15.36 8.31 16.62
C ALA A 406 14.75 7.73 15.35
N GLN A 407 13.79 6.81 15.52
CA GLN A 407 13.02 6.29 14.40
C GLN A 407 11.97 7.32 13.97
N VAL A 408 11.99 7.72 12.71
CA VAL A 408 11.06 8.69 12.13
C VAL A 408 10.79 8.34 10.67
N ALA A 409 9.61 8.71 10.19
CA ALA A 409 9.33 8.77 8.76
C ALA A 409 10.43 9.59 8.03
N PRO A 410 11.10 9.02 7.01
CA PRO A 410 12.16 9.73 6.32
C PRO A 410 11.63 10.95 5.54
N GLY A 411 12.29 12.10 5.68
CA GLY A 411 11.90 13.35 5.03
C GLY A 411 12.50 14.56 5.75
N LEU A 412 12.17 15.78 5.34
CA LEU A 412 12.72 17.00 5.94
C LEU A 412 12.42 17.09 7.44
N PHE A 413 11.24 16.65 7.86
CA PHE A 413 10.82 16.64 9.27
C PHE A 413 11.54 15.58 10.12
N ALA A 414 12.37 14.72 9.52
CA ALA A 414 13.21 13.79 10.25
C ALA A 414 14.49 14.44 10.82
N LEU A 415 14.84 15.67 10.43
CA LEU A 415 16.06 16.35 10.88
C LEU A 415 16.26 16.36 12.41
N PRO A 416 15.23 16.54 13.26
CA PRO A 416 15.42 16.45 14.70
C PRO A 416 15.94 15.09 15.19
N SER A 417 15.71 14.00 14.45
CA SER A 417 16.24 12.68 14.82
C SER A 417 17.76 12.56 14.75
N PHE A 418 18.43 13.54 14.15
CA PHE A 418 19.89 13.59 14.09
C PHE A 418 20.50 14.35 15.28
N PHE A 419 19.67 14.88 16.20
CA PHE A 419 20.15 15.33 17.50
C PHE A 419 20.48 14.13 18.38
N GLY A 420 21.77 13.99 18.71
CA GLY A 420 22.27 12.94 19.58
C GLY A 420 23.78 12.74 19.42
N GLY A 421 24.36 11.97 20.34
CA GLY A 421 25.81 11.83 20.49
C GLY A 421 26.48 13.04 21.13
N ASP A 422 27.81 13.08 21.11
CA ASP A 422 28.61 14.10 21.79
C ASP A 422 28.66 15.46 21.05
N SER A 423 28.05 15.55 19.86
CA SER A 423 28.18 16.71 18.97
C SER A 423 26.95 16.92 18.07
N ILE A 424 26.70 18.19 17.73
CA ILE A 424 25.68 18.62 16.76
C ILE A 424 26.04 18.28 15.29
N ASN A 425 27.24 17.73 15.04
CA ASN A 425 27.74 17.44 13.70
C ASN A 425 26.78 16.58 12.87
N ASN A 426 26.16 15.56 13.47
CA ASN A 426 25.18 14.71 12.79
C ASN A 426 24.02 15.53 12.19
N PHE A 427 23.47 16.46 12.97
CA PHE A 427 22.42 17.36 12.53
C PHE A 427 22.90 18.31 11.42
N ILE A 428 24.08 18.93 11.58
CA ILE A 428 24.63 19.86 10.58
C ILE A 428 24.85 19.14 9.25
N TYR A 429 25.47 17.95 9.27
CA TYR A 429 25.70 17.16 8.07
C TYR A 429 24.39 16.65 7.46
N ALA A 430 23.39 16.31 8.26
CA ALA A 430 22.05 15.99 7.77
C ALA A 430 21.42 17.18 7.01
N VAL A 431 21.49 18.40 7.55
CA VAL A 431 20.99 19.62 6.87
C VAL A 431 21.73 19.87 5.56
N ILE A 432 23.07 19.79 5.56
CA ILE A 432 23.89 19.95 4.35
C ILE A 432 23.50 18.90 3.31
N SER A 433 23.31 17.65 3.72
CA SER A 433 22.92 16.56 2.82
C SER A 433 21.54 16.76 2.19
N CYS A 434 20.56 17.31 2.91
CA CYS A 434 19.27 17.68 2.34
C CYS A 434 19.44 18.74 1.24
N GLY A 435 20.30 19.74 1.48
CA GLY A 435 20.67 20.73 0.47
C GLY A 435 21.31 20.09 -0.77
N ILE A 436 22.29 19.20 -0.58
CA ILE A 436 22.94 18.46 -1.67
C ILE A 436 21.90 17.64 -2.46
N ALA A 437 21.06 16.87 -1.77
CA ALA A 437 20.05 16.01 -2.38
C ALA A 437 19.09 16.81 -3.27
N PHE A 438 18.59 17.92 -2.74
CA PHE A 438 17.66 18.79 -3.45
C PHE A 438 18.33 19.45 -4.66
N VAL A 439 19.48 20.12 -4.46
CA VAL A 439 20.14 20.89 -5.52
C VAL A 439 20.63 19.97 -6.64
N VAL A 440 21.27 18.84 -6.30
CA VAL A 440 21.80 17.90 -7.29
C VAL A 440 20.67 17.26 -8.09
N SER A 441 19.60 16.80 -7.44
CA SER A 441 18.46 16.22 -8.15
C SER A 441 17.74 17.24 -9.03
N PHE A 442 17.55 18.47 -8.53
CA PHE A 442 16.91 19.56 -9.27
C PHE A 442 17.72 19.93 -10.51
N VAL A 443 19.01 20.18 -10.36
CA VAL A 443 19.91 20.53 -11.49
C VAL A 443 20.05 19.36 -12.46
N ALA A 444 20.22 18.13 -11.99
CA ALA A 444 20.27 16.95 -12.86
C ALA A 444 18.97 16.77 -13.66
N SER A 445 17.81 17.05 -13.05
CA SER A 445 16.51 17.00 -13.73
C SER A 445 16.35 18.10 -14.78
N LEU A 446 16.88 19.30 -14.52
CA LEU A 446 16.93 20.37 -15.53
C LEU A 446 17.84 20.03 -16.71
N ILE A 447 19.01 19.42 -16.47
CA ILE A 447 19.99 19.04 -17.49
C ILE A 447 19.47 17.87 -18.34
N LEU A 448 19.09 16.76 -17.69
CA LEU A 448 18.56 15.57 -18.38
C LEU A 448 17.24 15.92 -19.10
N GLY A 449 16.46 16.77 -18.45
CA GLY A 449 15.19 17.26 -18.91
C GLY A 449 14.04 16.29 -18.81
N ILE A 450 12.89 16.75 -19.26
CA ILE A 450 11.69 15.94 -19.36
C ILE A 450 11.74 15.33 -20.75
N GLU A 451 12.01 14.02 -20.83
CA GLU A 451 11.61 13.30 -22.03
C GLU A 451 10.10 13.21 -21.92
N ASP A 452 9.40 14.08 -22.64
CA ASP A 452 8.08 13.72 -23.09
C ASP A 452 8.31 12.43 -23.87
N LYS A 453 8.09 11.29 -23.21
CA LYS A 453 7.59 10.12 -23.94
C LYS A 453 6.52 10.74 -24.82
N GLN A 454 6.73 10.65 -26.12
CA GLN A 454 5.67 10.89 -27.08
C GLN A 454 4.41 10.27 -26.45
N GLU A 455 3.50 11.14 -25.96
CA GLU A 455 2.12 11.06 -26.43
C GLU A 455 2.30 10.65 -27.87
N VAL A 456 1.87 9.43 -28.22
CA VAL A 456 1.75 8.98 -29.61
C VAL A 456 1.58 10.23 -30.43
N GLU A 457 2.59 10.54 -31.25
CA GLU A 457 2.74 11.83 -31.92
C GLU A 457 1.34 12.41 -32.14
N LYS A 458 1.09 13.63 -31.63
CA LYS A 458 0.18 14.52 -32.34
C LYS A 458 0.75 14.60 -33.75
N LYS A 459 0.34 13.64 -34.57
CA LYS A 459 0.84 13.37 -35.90
C LYS A 459 0.13 14.39 -36.74
N ASP A 460 0.69 15.58 -36.69
CA ASP A 460 0.06 16.81 -37.11
C ASP A 460 -1.25 17.06 -36.36
N SER A 461 -1.54 18.33 -36.10
CA SER A 461 -2.90 18.75 -36.34
C SER A 461 -3.21 18.38 -37.79
N ILE A 462 -3.80 17.20 -38.01
CA ILE A 462 -4.89 17.19 -38.98
C ILE A 462 -5.78 18.31 -38.47
N ASP A 463 -5.96 19.32 -39.30
CA ASP A 463 -6.99 20.32 -39.14
C ASP A 463 -8.30 19.51 -39.12
N ILE A 464 -8.62 18.92 -37.96
CA ILE A 464 -9.84 18.14 -37.78
C ILE A 464 -10.91 19.20 -37.81
N LYS A 465 -11.44 19.44 -39.01
CA LYS A 465 -12.71 20.12 -39.17
C LYS A 465 -13.75 19.26 -38.47
N TYR A 466 -13.97 19.57 -37.21
CA TYR A 466 -15.17 19.15 -36.52
C TYR A 466 -16.33 19.60 -37.39
N SER A 467 -17.05 18.64 -37.93
CA SER A 467 -18.16 18.87 -38.83
C SER A 467 -19.34 18.05 -38.36
N ASN A 468 -20.53 18.41 -38.84
CA ASN A 468 -21.73 17.68 -38.49
C ASN A 468 -21.59 16.20 -38.88
N ASP A 469 -21.98 15.30 -37.98
CA ASP A 469 -21.96 13.86 -38.23
C ASP A 469 -23.26 13.21 -37.74
N VAL A 470 -23.54 12.03 -38.29
CA VAL A 470 -24.66 11.18 -37.89
C VAL A 470 -24.12 9.79 -37.62
N LEU A 471 -24.07 9.42 -36.35
CA LEU A 471 -23.66 8.10 -35.88
C LEU A 471 -24.82 7.13 -36.04
N LEU A 472 -24.50 5.92 -36.49
CA LEU A 472 -25.48 4.84 -36.62
C LEU A 472 -25.55 3.99 -35.35
N ALA A 473 -26.64 3.25 -35.17
CA ALA A 473 -26.72 2.24 -34.14
C ALA A 473 -25.68 1.13 -34.41
N PRO A 474 -24.78 0.83 -33.45
CA PRO A 474 -23.75 -0.19 -33.62
C PRO A 474 -24.31 -1.60 -33.47
N VAL A 475 -25.54 -1.75 -32.96
CA VAL A 475 -26.20 -3.02 -32.71
C VAL A 475 -27.65 -2.96 -33.17
N MET A 476 -28.23 -4.14 -33.40
CA MET A 476 -29.67 -4.30 -33.49
C MET A 476 -30.24 -4.53 -32.08
N GLY A 477 -31.25 -3.76 -31.67
CA GLY A 477 -31.71 -3.78 -30.28
C GLY A 477 -32.75 -2.72 -29.94
N THR A 478 -33.06 -2.62 -28.65
CA THR A 478 -33.91 -1.55 -28.10
C THR A 478 -33.03 -0.45 -27.53
N VAL A 479 -33.33 0.80 -27.90
CA VAL A 479 -32.60 1.98 -27.40
C VAL A 479 -32.96 2.23 -25.93
N VAL A 480 -31.94 2.44 -25.11
CA VAL A 480 -32.03 2.79 -23.69
C VAL A 480 -31.38 4.16 -23.49
N ASP A 481 -32.02 5.04 -22.72
CA ASP A 481 -31.40 6.31 -22.34
C ASP A 481 -30.16 6.02 -21.50
N LEU A 482 -29.07 6.72 -21.79
CA LEU A 482 -27.81 6.52 -21.08
C LEU A 482 -27.99 6.71 -19.56
N LYS A 483 -28.91 7.59 -19.14
CA LYS A 483 -29.25 7.85 -17.73
C LYS A 483 -29.85 6.64 -17.01
N ASP A 484 -30.48 5.73 -17.75
CA ASP A 484 -31.15 4.55 -17.19
C ASP A 484 -30.22 3.32 -17.17
N VAL A 485 -28.99 3.45 -17.68
CA VAL A 485 -27.96 2.40 -17.59
C VAL A 485 -27.57 2.19 -16.13
N PRO A 486 -27.56 0.95 -15.59
CA PRO A 486 -27.24 0.67 -14.20
C PRO A 486 -25.71 0.71 -13.92
N ASP A 487 -25.04 1.74 -14.44
CA ASP A 487 -23.64 2.08 -14.21
C ASP A 487 -23.49 3.60 -14.05
N GLN A 488 -22.87 4.04 -12.95
CA GLN A 488 -22.81 5.46 -12.58
C GLN A 488 -21.89 6.28 -13.52
N VAL A 489 -20.87 5.65 -14.12
CA VAL A 489 -19.92 6.34 -14.99
C VAL A 489 -20.59 6.69 -16.32
N PHE A 490 -21.36 5.76 -16.89
CA PHE A 490 -22.14 6.01 -18.12
C PHE A 490 -23.37 6.89 -17.85
N SER A 491 -24.20 6.58 -16.86
CA SER A 491 -25.45 7.31 -16.57
C SER A 491 -25.27 8.75 -16.12
N SER A 492 -24.14 9.09 -15.51
CA SER A 492 -23.80 10.48 -15.17
C SER A 492 -23.35 11.31 -16.39
N GLY A 493 -23.03 10.67 -17.52
CA GLY A 493 -22.42 11.32 -18.68
C GLY A 493 -20.96 11.72 -18.49
N ALA A 494 -20.27 11.20 -17.46
CA ALA A 494 -18.87 11.53 -17.17
C ALA A 494 -17.90 11.15 -18.31
N LEU A 495 -18.25 10.12 -19.09
CA LEU A 495 -17.50 9.70 -20.28
C LEU A 495 -17.92 10.40 -21.57
N GLY A 496 -18.89 11.32 -21.51
CA GLY A 496 -19.44 12.03 -22.67
C GLY A 496 -20.93 11.78 -22.89
N LYS A 497 -21.48 12.45 -23.91
CA LYS A 497 -22.88 12.26 -24.34
C LYS A 497 -23.01 11.03 -25.24
N GLY A 498 -24.11 10.30 -25.15
CA GLY A 498 -24.29 9.06 -25.89
C GLY A 498 -25.64 8.40 -25.67
N VAL A 499 -25.71 7.13 -26.04
CA VAL A 499 -26.91 6.28 -25.99
C VAL A 499 -26.51 4.84 -25.65
N ALA A 500 -27.43 4.09 -25.07
CA ALA A 500 -27.25 2.67 -24.80
C ALA A 500 -28.26 1.81 -25.56
N PHE A 501 -27.97 0.52 -25.67
CA PHE A 501 -28.79 -0.44 -26.41
C PHE A 501 -28.89 -1.75 -25.63
N GLU A 502 -30.08 -2.34 -25.56
CA GLU A 502 -30.26 -3.76 -25.24
C GLU A 502 -30.16 -4.57 -26.54
N PRO A 503 -29.01 -5.23 -26.81
CA PRO A 503 -28.80 -5.92 -28.07
C PRO A 503 -29.61 -7.21 -28.15
N ILE A 504 -30.19 -7.49 -29.32
CA ILE A 504 -30.85 -8.78 -29.61
C ILE A 504 -29.92 -9.80 -30.30
N ASP A 505 -28.80 -9.34 -30.86
CA ASP A 505 -27.74 -10.21 -31.36
C ASP A 505 -26.35 -9.76 -30.88
N GLY A 506 -25.36 -10.64 -31.08
CA GLY A 506 -23.99 -10.41 -30.62
C GLY A 506 -23.11 -9.62 -31.58
N LYS A 507 -23.65 -9.00 -32.64
CA LYS A 507 -22.83 -8.38 -33.70
C LYS A 507 -22.76 -6.88 -33.52
N ILE A 508 -21.53 -6.37 -33.40
CA ILE A 508 -21.29 -4.94 -33.16
C ILE A 508 -20.60 -4.34 -34.39
N TYR A 509 -21.20 -3.30 -34.95
CA TYR A 509 -20.76 -2.63 -36.18
C TYR A 509 -20.27 -1.22 -35.91
N SER A 510 -19.46 -0.69 -36.83
CA SER A 510 -18.92 0.66 -36.74
C SER A 510 -20.00 1.71 -36.98
N PRO A 511 -20.28 2.60 -36.02
CA PRO A 511 -21.26 3.67 -36.17
C PRO A 511 -20.78 4.81 -37.08
N VAL A 512 -19.47 4.84 -37.39
CA VAL A 512 -18.79 5.89 -38.17
C VAL A 512 -17.77 5.30 -39.15
N SER A 513 -17.43 6.06 -40.19
CA SER A 513 -16.20 5.82 -40.96
C SER A 513 -15.05 6.53 -40.26
N GLY A 514 -13.91 5.86 -40.10
CA GLY A 514 -12.82 6.39 -39.32
C GLY A 514 -11.71 5.39 -39.03
N LYS A 515 -10.97 5.63 -37.95
CA LYS A 515 -9.83 4.82 -37.56
C LYS A 515 -10.01 4.30 -36.14
N ILE A 516 -9.71 3.02 -35.91
CA ILE A 516 -9.73 2.41 -34.58
C ILE A 516 -8.62 3.04 -33.73
N SER A 517 -9.01 3.80 -32.70
CA SER A 517 -8.09 4.48 -31.78
C SER A 517 -7.64 3.58 -30.63
N ALA A 518 -8.51 2.67 -30.19
CA ALA A 518 -8.21 1.76 -29.10
C ALA A 518 -8.94 0.41 -29.27
N THR A 519 -8.24 -0.67 -28.93
CA THR A 519 -8.79 -2.00 -28.66
C THR A 519 -8.30 -2.43 -27.29
N PHE A 520 -9.12 -3.16 -26.53
CA PHE A 520 -8.80 -3.57 -25.16
C PHE A 520 -8.49 -5.07 -25.09
N PRO A 521 -7.62 -5.54 -24.17
CA PRO A 521 -7.21 -6.95 -24.12
C PRO A 521 -8.36 -7.97 -23.98
N SER A 522 -9.42 -7.62 -23.26
CA SER A 522 -10.63 -8.45 -23.11
C SER A 522 -11.65 -8.25 -24.23
N ASN A 523 -11.36 -7.43 -25.25
CA ASN A 523 -12.21 -7.15 -26.41
C ASN A 523 -13.61 -6.59 -26.11
N HIS A 524 -13.89 -6.19 -24.86
CA HIS A 524 -15.20 -5.69 -24.43
C HIS A 524 -15.54 -4.27 -24.92
N ALA A 525 -14.56 -3.53 -25.44
CA ALA A 525 -14.77 -2.16 -25.90
C ALA A 525 -13.89 -1.83 -27.11
N ILE A 526 -14.34 -0.86 -27.91
CA ILE A 526 -13.63 -0.34 -29.08
C ILE A 526 -13.76 1.18 -29.11
N GLY A 527 -12.62 1.86 -29.25
CA GLY A 527 -12.55 3.30 -29.52
C GLY A 527 -12.35 3.57 -31.01
N ILE A 528 -13.07 4.54 -31.56
CA ILE A 528 -13.02 4.93 -32.97
C ILE A 528 -12.92 6.45 -33.05
N VAL A 529 -11.99 6.96 -33.85
CA VAL A 529 -11.99 8.39 -34.24
C VAL A 529 -12.60 8.46 -35.63
N SER A 530 -13.75 9.11 -35.75
CA SER A 530 -14.42 9.33 -37.04
C SER A 530 -13.61 10.28 -37.94
N GLU A 531 -13.85 10.20 -39.25
CA GLU A 531 -13.29 11.14 -40.23
C GLU A 531 -13.68 12.60 -39.93
N ASN A 532 -14.80 12.82 -39.23
CA ASN A 532 -15.33 14.12 -38.86
C ASN A 532 -14.91 14.57 -37.44
N GLY A 533 -14.03 13.83 -36.77
CA GLY A 533 -13.41 14.22 -35.50
C GLY A 533 -14.11 13.75 -34.22
N ALA A 534 -15.28 13.11 -34.31
CA ALA A 534 -15.93 12.50 -33.15
C ALA A 534 -15.14 11.27 -32.66
N GLU A 535 -14.82 11.24 -31.36
CA GLU A 535 -14.24 10.09 -30.67
C GLU A 535 -15.37 9.24 -30.09
N VAL A 536 -15.62 8.08 -30.69
CA VAL A 536 -16.72 7.19 -30.33
C VAL A 536 -16.18 5.98 -29.57
N LEU A 537 -16.67 5.78 -28.35
CA LEU A 537 -16.43 4.59 -27.54
C LEU A 537 -17.65 3.69 -27.58
N ILE A 538 -17.46 2.45 -28.01
CA ILE A 538 -18.46 1.37 -27.90
C ILE A 538 -18.01 0.44 -26.78
N HIS A 539 -18.85 0.25 -25.77
CA HIS A 539 -18.59 -0.64 -24.64
C HIS A 539 -19.70 -1.68 -24.55
N VAL A 540 -19.35 -2.96 -24.64
CA VAL A 540 -20.29 -4.08 -24.83
C VAL A 540 -20.49 -4.82 -23.51
N GLY A 541 -21.65 -4.63 -22.91
CA GLY A 541 -22.01 -5.17 -21.60
C GLY A 541 -21.35 -4.44 -20.43
N LEU A 542 -21.95 -4.54 -19.25
CA LEU A 542 -21.40 -4.02 -17.99
C LEU A 542 -20.51 -5.06 -17.33
N ASP A 543 -19.35 -4.61 -16.82
CA ASP A 543 -18.34 -5.44 -16.15
C ASP A 543 -17.81 -6.64 -16.97
N THR A 544 -18.06 -6.68 -18.29
CA THR A 544 -17.60 -7.74 -19.21
C THR A 544 -16.09 -7.81 -19.37
N VAL A 545 -15.36 -6.79 -18.90
CA VAL A 545 -13.90 -6.85 -18.73
C VAL A 545 -13.47 -8.05 -17.85
N THR A 546 -14.31 -8.45 -16.88
CA THR A 546 -14.06 -9.58 -15.97
C THR A 546 -14.05 -10.94 -16.67
N LEU A 547 -14.66 -11.04 -17.86
CA LEU A 547 -14.65 -12.25 -18.69
C LEU A 547 -13.30 -12.50 -19.35
N ASN A 548 -12.34 -11.56 -19.28
CA ASN A 548 -11.00 -11.70 -19.85
C ASN A 548 -10.98 -12.15 -21.33
N GLY A 549 -12.00 -11.76 -22.10
CA GLY A 549 -12.15 -12.10 -23.51
C GLY A 549 -12.96 -13.36 -23.80
N GLU A 550 -13.42 -14.09 -22.78
CA GLU A 550 -14.34 -15.21 -22.96
C GLU A 550 -15.65 -14.75 -23.60
N GLY A 551 -16.05 -15.42 -24.68
CA GLY A 551 -17.24 -15.06 -25.47
C GLY A 551 -17.04 -13.89 -26.45
N PHE A 552 -15.87 -13.25 -26.51
CA PHE A 552 -15.60 -12.13 -27.41
C PHE A 552 -14.66 -12.49 -28.56
N LYS A 553 -14.97 -12.02 -29.76
CA LYS A 553 -14.12 -12.13 -30.94
C LYS A 553 -14.06 -10.78 -31.68
N THR A 554 -12.90 -10.14 -31.66
CA THR A 554 -12.67 -8.89 -32.40
C THR A 554 -12.22 -9.17 -33.85
N TYR A 555 -12.66 -8.32 -34.78
CA TYR A 555 -12.30 -8.33 -36.20
C TYR A 555 -11.44 -7.13 -36.61
N VAL A 556 -11.05 -6.31 -35.63
CA VAL A 556 -10.26 -5.10 -35.86
C VAL A 556 -9.05 -5.00 -34.94
N THR A 557 -8.01 -4.32 -35.42
CA THR A 557 -6.83 -3.96 -34.63
C THR A 557 -6.67 -2.45 -34.52
N THR A 558 -6.00 -1.98 -33.47
CA THR A 558 -5.66 -0.55 -33.31
C THR A 558 -4.97 -0.01 -34.56
N ASN A 559 -5.33 1.21 -34.95
CA ASN A 559 -4.94 1.91 -36.18
C ASN A 559 -5.55 1.41 -37.51
N GLN A 560 -6.43 0.41 -37.51
CA GLN A 560 -7.15 -0.01 -38.71
C GLN A 560 -8.18 1.06 -39.14
N ALA A 561 -8.27 1.33 -40.43
CA ALA A 561 -9.36 2.12 -41.01
C ALA A 561 -10.61 1.25 -41.18
N VAL A 562 -11.77 1.77 -40.81
CA VAL A 562 -13.07 1.10 -40.90
C VAL A 562 -14.09 2.01 -41.56
N SER A 563 -14.96 1.43 -42.38
CA SER A 563 -16.13 2.14 -42.92
C SER A 563 -17.31 2.04 -41.95
N LYS A 564 -18.20 3.03 -41.99
CA LYS A 564 -19.52 2.97 -41.34
C LYS A 564 -20.24 1.66 -41.74
N GLY A 565 -20.74 0.91 -40.76
CA GLY A 565 -21.35 -0.42 -40.93
C GLY A 565 -20.38 -1.60 -40.99
N TYR A 566 -19.07 -1.41 -40.79
CA TYR A 566 -18.09 -2.50 -40.73
C TYR A 566 -18.25 -3.33 -39.45
N LEU A 567 -18.17 -4.66 -39.54
CA LEU A 567 -18.26 -5.55 -38.37
C LEU A 567 -17.00 -5.43 -37.51
N LEU A 568 -17.15 -4.94 -36.28
CA LEU A 568 -16.03 -4.67 -35.37
C LEU A 568 -15.72 -5.86 -34.47
N LEU A 569 -16.74 -6.41 -33.82
CA LEU A 569 -16.60 -7.56 -32.93
C LEU A 569 -17.89 -8.38 -32.90
N GLU A 570 -17.75 -9.64 -32.52
CA GLU A 570 -18.83 -10.55 -32.16
C GLU A 570 -18.72 -10.92 -30.68
N VAL A 571 -19.86 -10.99 -30.00
CA VAL A 571 -19.96 -11.42 -28.61
C VAL A 571 -21.04 -12.49 -28.44
N ASP A 572 -20.77 -13.50 -27.64
CA ASP A 572 -21.78 -14.45 -27.21
C ASP A 572 -22.59 -13.87 -26.05
N LEU A 573 -23.80 -13.38 -26.35
CA LEU A 573 -24.68 -12.79 -25.34
C LEU A 573 -25.12 -13.81 -24.28
N GLU A 574 -25.15 -15.11 -24.59
CA GLU A 574 -25.51 -16.14 -23.61
C GLU A 574 -24.38 -16.36 -22.61
N VAL A 575 -23.12 -16.20 -23.02
CA VAL A 575 -21.96 -16.18 -22.11
C VAL A 575 -22.05 -14.99 -21.15
N ILE A 576 -22.39 -13.79 -21.63
CA ILE A 576 -22.57 -12.62 -20.76
C ILE A 576 -23.66 -12.92 -19.71
N LYS A 577 -24.81 -13.44 -20.15
CA LYS A 577 -25.94 -13.74 -19.26
C LYS A 577 -25.65 -14.88 -18.28
N SER A 578 -24.92 -15.92 -18.70
CA SER A 578 -24.55 -17.05 -17.84
C SER A 578 -23.60 -16.64 -16.72
N HIS A 579 -22.82 -15.59 -16.92
CA HIS A 579 -22.00 -14.95 -15.89
C HIS A 579 -22.75 -13.88 -15.08
N HIS A 580 -24.08 -13.77 -15.24
CA HIS A 580 -24.94 -12.79 -14.58
C HIS A 580 -24.56 -11.33 -14.83
N LEU A 581 -23.93 -11.06 -15.99
CA LEU A 581 -23.57 -9.72 -16.43
C LEU A 581 -24.67 -9.13 -17.31
N ASN A 582 -24.75 -7.80 -17.35
CA ASN A 582 -25.74 -7.09 -18.16
C ASN A 582 -25.20 -6.90 -19.59
N PRO A 583 -25.89 -7.36 -20.66
CA PRO A 583 -25.41 -7.23 -22.03
C PRO A 583 -25.63 -5.84 -22.66
N ILE A 584 -26.18 -4.88 -21.91
CA ILE A 584 -26.40 -3.51 -22.40
C ILE A 584 -25.12 -2.92 -22.99
N THR A 585 -25.22 -2.42 -24.23
CA THR A 585 -24.09 -1.91 -24.99
C THR A 585 -24.18 -0.40 -25.10
N MET A 586 -23.14 0.32 -24.67
CA MET A 586 -23.11 1.78 -24.66
C MET A 586 -22.32 2.29 -25.86
N MET A 587 -22.81 3.36 -26.47
CA MET A 587 -22.11 4.15 -27.47
C MET A 587 -22.02 5.60 -27.02
N VAL A 588 -20.81 6.10 -26.76
CA VAL A 588 -20.57 7.43 -26.19
C VAL A 588 -19.59 8.21 -27.04
N VAL A 589 -19.83 9.51 -27.21
CA VAL A 589 -18.89 10.45 -27.82
C VAL A 589 -18.02 11.05 -26.72
N THR A 590 -16.77 10.59 -26.60
CA THR A 590 -15.89 10.92 -25.47
C THR A 590 -15.40 12.36 -25.48
N ASN A 591 -15.32 12.96 -26.67
CA ASN A 591 -15.01 14.37 -26.87
C ASN A 591 -16.28 15.22 -27.11
N SER A 592 -17.43 14.86 -26.51
CA SER A 592 -18.70 15.56 -26.75
C SER A 592 -18.71 17.06 -26.43
N GLN A 593 -17.73 17.55 -25.65
CA GLN A 593 -17.57 18.98 -25.32
C GLN A 593 -16.97 19.80 -26.47
N GLU A 594 -16.34 19.15 -27.45
CA GLU A 594 -15.76 19.80 -28.64
C GLU A 594 -16.83 20.10 -29.71
N PHE A 595 -18.08 19.67 -29.48
CA PHE A 595 -19.22 19.87 -30.37
C PHE A 595 -20.28 20.77 -29.73
N LYS A 596 -21.03 21.50 -30.57
CA LYS A 596 -22.11 22.39 -30.15
C LYS A 596 -23.26 21.59 -29.54
N ASP A 597 -23.63 20.49 -30.18
CA ASP A 597 -24.61 19.56 -29.65
C ASP A 597 -24.32 18.10 -30.06
N VAL A 598 -24.73 17.19 -29.18
CA VAL A 598 -24.75 15.74 -29.43
C VAL A 598 -26.10 15.25 -28.92
N SER A 599 -27.02 14.98 -29.84
CA SER A 599 -28.41 14.62 -29.55
C SER A 599 -28.76 13.23 -30.07
N VAL A 600 -29.57 12.50 -29.30
CA VAL A 600 -30.06 11.16 -29.65
C VAL A 600 -31.40 11.31 -30.36
N ASN A 601 -31.54 10.75 -31.55
CA ASN A 601 -32.65 11.02 -32.48
C ASN A 601 -33.66 9.87 -32.62
N ASN A 602 -33.64 8.85 -31.77
CA ASN A 602 -34.64 7.78 -31.85
C ASN A 602 -34.88 7.12 -30.49
N HIS A 603 -36.15 6.80 -30.20
CA HIS A 603 -36.56 6.03 -29.04
C HIS A 603 -37.35 4.81 -29.52
N GLY A 604 -36.94 3.59 -29.14
CA GLY A 604 -37.59 2.35 -29.54
C GLY A 604 -36.61 1.32 -30.11
N ASN A 605 -37.11 0.43 -30.98
CA ASN A 605 -36.28 -0.60 -31.63
C ASN A 605 -35.51 0.00 -32.81
N VAL A 606 -34.23 -0.36 -32.91
CA VAL A 606 -33.33 0.05 -33.99
C VAL A 606 -32.70 -1.16 -34.64
N ASN A 607 -32.53 -1.08 -35.95
CA ASN A 607 -31.67 -1.99 -36.70
C ASN A 607 -30.22 -1.48 -36.67
N GLN A 608 -29.30 -2.41 -36.87
CA GLN A 608 -27.92 -2.07 -37.22
C GLN A 608 -27.93 -1.12 -38.43
N ASN A 609 -27.23 0.01 -38.33
CA ASN A 609 -27.19 1.11 -39.32
C ASN A 609 -28.31 2.16 -39.29
N ASP A 610 -29.27 2.11 -38.36
CA ASP A 610 -30.22 3.22 -38.19
C ASP A 610 -29.51 4.45 -37.61
N ALA A 611 -29.82 5.65 -38.12
CA ALA A 611 -29.27 6.90 -37.60
C ALA A 611 -29.78 7.14 -36.17
N ILE A 612 -28.85 7.26 -35.20
CA ILE A 612 -29.21 7.30 -33.78
C ILE A 612 -28.68 8.52 -33.04
N VAL A 613 -27.48 9.00 -33.36
CA VAL A 613 -26.89 10.18 -32.71
C VAL A 613 -26.51 11.20 -33.77
N ARG A 614 -26.96 12.44 -33.58
CA ARG A 614 -26.60 13.59 -34.43
C ARG A 614 -25.62 14.47 -33.67
N ILE A 615 -24.54 14.83 -34.35
CA ILE A 615 -23.50 15.73 -33.85
C ILE A 615 -23.57 17.02 -34.65
N GLU A 616 -23.64 18.15 -33.95
CA GLU A 616 -23.53 19.48 -34.54
C GLU A 616 -22.21 20.13 -34.12
N SER A 617 -21.38 20.54 -35.08
CA SER A 617 -20.13 21.25 -34.79
C SER A 617 -20.38 22.73 -34.47
N PHE A 618 -19.41 23.37 -33.82
CA PHE A 618 -19.33 24.83 -33.81
C PHE A 618 -19.04 25.31 -35.25
N GLU A 619 -19.67 26.39 -35.69
CA GLU A 619 -19.44 26.98 -37.03
C GLU A 619 -17.99 27.43 -37.24
#